data_AF-A0A605DIB8-F1
#
_entry.id   AF-A0A605DIB8-F1
#
_cell.length_a   1.000
_cell.length_b   1.000
_cell.length_c   1.000
_cell.angle_alpha   90.00
_cell.angle_beta   90.00
_cell.angle_gamma   90.00
#
_symmetry.space_group_name_H-M   'P 1'
#
loop_
_entity.id
_entity.type
_entity.pdbx_description
1 polymer ?
#
loop_
_entity_poly.entity_id
_entity_poly.type
_entity_poly.pdbx_seq_one_letter_code
_entity_poly.pdbx_strand_id
1 'polypeptide(L)'
;MGALLFLMLVLVTMVSIAIYRFWTCINQLGQSKELMRLAPNMAALDGVTIFAALSTLYFAALGWGFDLPLFFHDEPLADWQNLFMALACCFTCIGLSLKNAGRRFEHGPSWGGMRESAVRTLVAFRILDAVDVSRAMKESGLVIEANTLEVRK
;
A
#
# COMPACT_ATOMS: atom_id res chain seq x y z
N MET A 1 -16.78 24.47 7.20
CA MET A 1 -16.33 23.08 7.48
C MET A 1 -16.48 22.16 6.28
N GLY A 2 -17.66 22.06 5.65
CA GLY A 2 -17.92 21.07 4.59
C GLY A 2 -16.94 21.06 3.40
N ALA A 3 -16.52 22.22 2.90
CA ALA A 3 -15.56 22.29 1.79
C ALA A 3 -14.18 21.67 2.12
N LEU A 4 -13.75 21.78 3.38
CA LEU A 4 -12.45 21.28 3.84
C LEU A 4 -12.49 19.75 3.98
N LEU A 5 -13.58 19.21 4.54
CA LEU A 5 -13.84 17.77 4.58
C LEU A 5 -13.95 17.17 3.18
N PHE A 6 -14.60 17.88 2.24
CA PHE A 6 -14.69 17.46 0.85
C PHE A 6 -13.31 17.37 0.19
N LEU A 7 -12.45 18.38 0.39
CA LEU A 7 -11.09 18.37 -0.14
C LEU A 7 -10.27 17.18 0.40
N MET A 8 -10.40 16.88 1.70
CA MET A 8 -9.74 15.71 2.30
C MET A 8 -10.19 14.40 1.67
N LEU A 9 -11.49 14.26 1.44
CA LEU A 9 -12.04 13.09 0.76
C LEU A 9 -11.51 12.94 -0.66
N VAL A 10 -11.39 14.03 -1.41
CA VAL A 10 -10.78 14.00 -2.75
C VAL A 10 -9.34 13.50 -2.68
N LEU A 11 -8.53 13.99 -1.73
CA LEU A 11 -7.14 13.55 -1.59
C LEU A 11 -7.05 12.06 -1.23
N VAL A 12 -7.83 11.65 -0.23
CA VAL A 12 -7.83 10.29 0.31
C VAL A 12 -8.37 9.28 -0.70
N THR A 13 -9.39 9.65 -1.48
CA THR A 13 -9.93 8.80 -2.55
C THR A 13 -8.94 8.64 -3.70
N MET A 14 -8.22 9.69 -4.08
CA MET A 14 -7.16 9.62 -5.11
C MET A 14 -6.05 8.63 -4.70
N VAL A 15 -5.61 8.68 -3.44
CA VAL A 15 -4.63 7.72 -2.89
C VAL A 15 -5.19 6.30 -2.92
N SER A 16 -6.43 6.12 -2.46
CA SER A 16 -7.09 4.80 -2.42
C SER A 16 -7.25 4.19 -3.81
N ILE A 17 -7.61 5.00 -4.82
CA ILE A 17 -7.71 4.58 -6.22
C ILE A 17 -6.34 4.13 -6.76
N ALA A 18 -5.27 4.84 -6.42
CA ALA A 18 -3.91 4.46 -6.84
C ALA A 18 -3.52 3.10 -6.26
N ILE A 19 -3.74 2.87 -4.96
CA ILE A 19 -3.48 1.60 -4.29
C ILE A 19 -4.33 0.48 -4.91
N TYR A 20 -5.64 0.70 -5.07
CA TYR A 20 -6.54 -0.27 -5.68
C TYR A 20 -6.09 -0.70 -7.09
N ARG A 21 -5.71 0.26 -7.94
CA ARG A 21 -5.26 -0.03 -9.31
C ARG A 21 -3.95 -0.78 -9.33
N PHE A 22 -3.01 -0.42 -8.46
CA PHE A 22 -1.77 -1.16 -8.31
C PHE A 22 -2.02 -2.63 -7.96
N TRP A 23 -2.83 -2.90 -6.93
CA TRP A 23 -3.16 -4.26 -6.52
C TRP A 23 -3.96 -5.01 -7.58
N THR A 24 -4.83 -4.32 -8.31
CA THR A 24 -5.54 -4.91 -9.46
C THR A 24 -4.57 -5.35 -10.56
N CYS A 25 -3.57 -4.52 -10.90
CA CYS A 25 -2.56 -4.88 -11.90
C CYS A 25 -1.73 -6.09 -11.45
N ILE A 26 -1.34 -6.12 -10.17
CA ILE A 26 -0.63 -7.26 -9.58
C ILE A 26 -1.49 -8.53 -9.58
N ASN A 27 -2.79 -8.40 -9.29
CA ASN A 27 -3.70 -9.53 -9.31
C ASN A 27 -3.92 -10.08 -10.73
N GLN A 28 -4.00 -9.20 -11.73
CA GLN A 28 -4.05 -9.60 -13.14
C GLN A 28 -2.80 -10.36 -13.60
N LEU A 29 -1.64 -10.07 -12.99
CA LEU A 29 -0.39 -10.80 -13.23
C LEU A 29 -0.33 -12.16 -12.50
N GLY A 30 -1.30 -12.48 -11.64
CA GLY A 30 -1.32 -13.73 -10.87
C GLY A 30 -0.25 -13.83 -9.77
N GLN A 31 0.42 -12.72 -9.44
CA GLN A 31 1.59 -12.67 -8.55
C GLN A 31 1.28 -12.00 -7.19
N SER A 32 0.00 -11.78 -6.88
CA SER A 32 -0.43 -11.08 -5.66
C SER A 32 -0.01 -11.77 -4.38
N LYS A 33 -0.25 -13.09 -4.28
CA LYS A 33 0.12 -13.88 -3.09
C LYS A 33 1.63 -13.92 -2.87
N GLU A 34 2.40 -14.00 -3.96
CA GLU A 34 3.86 -14.05 -3.91
C GLU A 34 4.45 -12.70 -3.49
N LEU A 35 3.92 -11.61 -4.04
CA LEU A 35 4.30 -10.27 -3.61
C LEU A 35 3.96 -10.01 -2.13
N MET A 36 2.80 -10.46 -1.65
CA MET A 36 2.45 -10.35 -0.22
C MET A 36 3.40 -11.15 0.68
N ARG A 37 3.90 -12.29 0.20
CA ARG A 37 4.89 -13.10 0.93
C ARG A 37 6.27 -12.44 0.94
N LEU A 38 6.69 -11.86 -0.19
CA LEU A 38 7.99 -11.18 -0.33
C LEU A 38 8.02 -9.83 0.40
N ALA A 39 6.87 -9.14 0.51
CA ALA A 39 6.79 -7.78 1.03
C ALA A 39 5.58 -7.58 1.96
N PRO A 40 5.49 -8.28 3.10
CA PRO A 40 4.35 -8.18 4.01
C PRO A 40 4.19 -6.76 4.57
N ASN A 41 5.31 -6.07 4.84
CA ASN A 41 5.30 -4.69 5.34
C ASN A 41 4.66 -3.71 4.36
N MET A 42 4.86 -3.92 3.06
CA MET A 42 4.29 -3.07 2.02
C MET A 42 2.77 -3.23 1.95
N ALA A 43 2.28 -4.48 1.99
CA ALA A 43 0.86 -4.78 2.01
C ALA A 43 0.19 -4.28 3.31
N ALA A 44 0.86 -4.41 4.45
CA ALA A 44 0.39 -3.89 5.72
C ALA A 44 0.27 -2.36 5.69
N LEU A 45 1.28 -1.64 5.18
CA LEU A 45 1.24 -0.18 5.06
C LEU A 45 0.15 0.31 4.09
N ASP A 46 -0.07 -0.37 2.97
CA ASP A 46 -1.19 -0.08 2.06
C ASP A 46 -2.54 -0.31 2.77
N GLY A 47 -2.65 -1.40 3.54
CA GLY A 47 -3.84 -1.69 4.36
C GLY A 47 -4.12 -0.61 5.41
N VAL A 48 -3.10 -0.17 6.15
CA VAL A 48 -3.22 0.93 7.13
C VAL A 48 -3.57 2.24 6.43
N THR A 49 -3.05 2.48 5.23
CA THR A 49 -3.39 3.67 4.43
C THR A 49 -4.86 3.67 4.02
N ILE A 50 -5.39 2.52 3.56
CA ILE A 50 -6.82 2.35 3.26
C ILE A 50 -7.67 2.49 4.53
N PHE A 51 -7.21 1.96 5.66
CA PHE A 51 -7.93 2.12 6.93
C PHE A 51 -8.01 3.59 7.38
N ALA A 52 -6.90 4.33 7.28
CA ALA A 52 -6.87 5.76 7.52
C ALA A 52 -7.81 6.51 6.56
N ALA A 53 -7.86 6.08 5.29
CA ALA A 53 -8.75 6.64 4.29
C ALA A 53 -10.24 6.49 4.65
N LEU A 54 -10.64 5.28 5.06
CA LEU A 54 -12.00 4.98 5.51
C LEU A 54 -12.33 5.75 6.80
N SER A 55 -11.36 5.89 7.70
CA SER A 55 -11.52 6.66 8.93
C SER A 55 -11.77 8.15 8.64
N THR A 56 -11.06 8.75 7.67
CA THR A 56 -11.34 10.12 7.22
C THR A 56 -12.77 10.25 6.70
N LEU A 57 -13.25 9.29 5.91
CA LEU A 57 -14.62 9.28 5.41
C LEU A 57 -15.65 9.17 6.54
N TYR A 58 -15.38 8.32 7.51
CA TYR A 58 -16.22 8.12 8.67
C TYR A 58 -16.39 9.42 9.49
N PHE A 59 -15.29 10.08 9.85
CA PHE A 59 -15.36 11.35 10.61
C PHE A 59 -15.91 12.52 9.78
N ALA A 60 -15.68 12.52 8.46
CA ALA A 60 -16.32 13.49 7.57
C ALA A 60 -17.84 13.32 7.51
N ALA A 61 -18.33 12.06 7.48
CA ALA A 61 -19.76 11.77 7.50
C ALA A 61 -20.41 12.18 8.83
N LEU A 62 -19.77 11.90 9.97
CA LEU A 62 -20.23 12.40 11.27
C LEU A 62 -20.29 13.94 11.30
N GLY A 63 -19.28 14.61 10.76
CA GLY A 63 -19.25 16.08 10.65
C GLY A 63 -20.28 16.68 9.68
N TRP A 64 -20.95 15.85 8.87
CA TRP A 64 -22.09 16.25 8.04
C TRP A 64 -23.44 15.94 8.67
N GLY A 65 -23.46 15.36 9.88
CA GLY A 65 -24.69 15.04 10.61
C GLY A 65 -25.29 13.68 10.26
N PHE A 66 -24.51 12.75 9.70
CA PHE A 66 -24.96 11.36 9.58
C PHE A 66 -24.86 10.66 10.94
N ASP A 67 -25.94 10.00 11.38
CA ASP A 67 -25.93 9.09 12.52
C ASP A 67 -25.31 7.76 12.11
N LEU A 68 -23.99 7.64 12.27
CA LEU A 68 -23.27 6.36 12.18
C LEU A 68 -23.05 5.77 13.57
N PRO A 69 -23.00 4.43 13.71
CA PRO A 69 -22.66 3.81 14.97
C PRO A 69 -21.29 4.31 15.42
N LEU A 70 -21.26 5.00 16.57
CA LEU A 70 -20.04 5.55 17.12
C LEU A 70 -19.15 4.40 17.58
N PHE A 71 -18.23 3.96 16.72
CA PHE A 71 -17.31 2.86 17.02
C PHE A 71 -16.35 3.16 18.18
N PHE A 72 -16.21 4.43 18.53
CA PHE A 72 -15.18 4.89 19.46
C PHE A 72 -15.71 5.61 20.69
N HIS A 73 -16.93 6.16 20.68
CA HIS A 73 -17.44 7.05 21.75
C HIS A 73 -18.95 6.81 21.96
N ASP A 74 -19.43 6.82 23.20
CA ASP A 74 -20.87 6.67 23.48
C ASP A 74 -21.67 7.97 23.25
N GLU A 75 -20.99 9.10 23.10
CA GLU A 75 -21.58 10.44 22.96
C GLU A 75 -21.13 11.11 21.64
N PRO A 76 -22.03 11.81 20.92
CA PRO A 76 -21.68 12.45 19.66
C PRO A 76 -20.57 13.50 19.85
N LEU A 77 -19.50 13.38 19.05
CA LEU A 77 -18.39 14.32 19.06
C LEU A 77 -18.84 15.70 18.60
N ALA A 78 -18.24 16.74 19.19
CA ALA A 78 -18.42 18.11 18.72
C ALA A 78 -17.85 18.28 17.29
N ASP A 79 -18.42 19.17 16.49
CA ASP A 79 -18.04 19.38 15.09
C ASP A 79 -16.53 19.61 14.88
N TRP A 80 -15.90 20.37 15.78
CA TRP A 80 -14.47 20.65 15.72
C TRP A 80 -13.63 19.39 15.95
N GLN A 81 -14.07 18.46 16.80
CA GLN A 81 -13.38 17.19 17.04
C GLN A 81 -13.44 16.29 15.81
N ASN A 82 -14.61 16.21 15.16
CA ASN A 82 -14.78 15.49 13.90
C ASN A 82 -13.83 16.03 12.82
N LEU A 83 -13.67 17.35 12.75
CA LEU A 83 -12.74 18.00 11.83
C LEU A 83 -11.28 17.63 12.13
N PHE A 84 -10.83 17.69 13.39
CA PHE A 84 -9.45 17.33 13.75
C PHE A 84 -9.17 15.85 13.51
N MET A 85 -10.14 14.98 13.75
CA MET A 85 -9.95 13.55 13.52
C MET A 85 -9.88 13.22 12.02
N ALA A 86 -10.74 13.83 11.21
CA ALA A 86 -10.67 13.73 9.76
C ALA A 86 -9.33 14.26 9.21
N LEU A 87 -8.86 15.41 9.74
CA LEU A 87 -7.53 15.98 9.47
C LEU A 87 -6.41 14.99 9.77
N ALA A 88 -6.39 14.45 11.00
CA ALA A 88 -5.37 13.52 11.46
C ALA A 88 -5.33 12.27 10.56
N CYS A 89 -6.48 11.65 10.32
CA CYS A 89 -6.59 10.49 9.43
C CYS A 89 -6.14 10.82 7.99
N CYS A 90 -6.48 12.01 7.48
CA CYS A 90 -6.06 12.45 6.15
C CYS A 90 -4.54 12.60 6.07
N PHE A 91 -3.91 13.25 7.05
CA PHE A 91 -2.46 13.40 7.11
C PHE A 91 -1.75 12.05 7.28
N THR A 92 -2.30 11.14 8.09
CA THR A 92 -1.78 9.78 8.22
C THR A 92 -1.85 9.04 6.89
N CYS A 93 -2.98 9.11 6.18
CA CYS A 93 -3.15 8.50 4.87
C CYS A 93 -2.11 9.02 3.85
N ILE A 94 -1.98 10.35 3.75
CA ILE A 94 -1.02 10.98 2.84
C ILE A 94 0.42 10.63 3.25
N GLY A 95 0.76 10.75 4.53
CA GLY A 95 2.11 10.50 5.04
C GLY A 95 2.55 9.04 4.84
N LEU A 96 1.67 8.08 5.11
CA LEU A 96 1.93 6.67 4.85
C LEU A 96 2.03 6.38 3.36
N SER A 97 1.17 6.97 2.53
CA SER A 97 1.26 6.83 1.07
C SER A 97 2.56 7.42 0.53
N LEU A 98 3.04 8.56 1.04
CA LEU A 98 4.32 9.13 0.61
C LEU A 98 5.50 8.25 1.02
N LYS A 99 5.47 7.68 2.23
CA LYS A 99 6.51 6.78 2.73
C LYS A 99 6.53 5.44 1.99
N ASN A 100 5.36 4.84 1.76
CA ASN A 100 5.24 3.50 1.15
C ASN A 100 5.29 3.55 -0.38
N ALA A 101 4.72 4.60 -0.97
CA ALA A 101 4.42 4.65 -2.40
C ALA A 101 5.01 5.88 -3.12
N GLY A 102 5.85 6.69 -2.46
CA GLY A 102 6.43 7.91 -3.02
C GLY A 102 7.08 7.69 -4.39
N ARG A 103 7.88 6.62 -4.56
CA ARG A 103 8.43 6.25 -5.89
C ARG A 103 7.46 5.45 -6.74
N ARG A 104 6.50 4.76 -6.13
CA ARG A 104 5.57 3.85 -6.79
C ARG A 104 4.51 4.58 -7.61
N PHE A 105 4.18 5.81 -7.25
CA PHE A 105 3.14 6.61 -7.91
C PHE A 105 3.68 7.84 -8.66
N GLU A 106 4.99 7.91 -8.94
CA GLU A 106 5.65 9.04 -9.64
C GLU A 106 5.00 9.39 -10.99
N HIS A 107 4.52 8.40 -11.75
CA HIS A 107 3.90 8.59 -13.07
C HIS A 107 2.37 8.85 -13.00
N GLY A 108 1.86 9.18 -11.81
CA GLY A 108 0.45 9.48 -11.56
C GLY A 108 -0.48 8.26 -11.60
N PRO A 109 -1.77 8.43 -11.26
CA PRO A 109 -2.77 7.37 -11.21
C PRO A 109 -3.28 6.96 -12.61
N SER A 110 -2.38 6.76 -13.58
CA SER A 110 -2.72 6.24 -14.90
C SER A 110 -2.62 4.71 -14.95
N TRP A 111 -3.34 4.04 -15.87
CA TRP A 111 -3.29 2.58 -15.97
C TRP A 111 -1.92 2.10 -16.47
N GLY A 112 -1.29 2.88 -17.36
CA GLY A 112 0.06 2.61 -17.85
C GLY A 112 1.10 2.72 -16.72
N GLY A 113 1.10 3.83 -15.99
CA GLY A 113 2.04 4.05 -14.88
C GLY A 113 1.89 3.03 -13.76
N MET A 114 0.66 2.58 -13.45
CA MET A 114 0.44 1.55 -12.44
C MET A 114 0.92 0.17 -12.88
N ARG A 115 0.78 -0.19 -14.16
CA ARG A 115 1.31 -1.44 -14.71
C ARG A 115 2.83 -1.47 -14.68
N GLU A 116 3.47 -0.38 -15.12
CA GLU A 116 4.93 -0.23 -15.05
C GLU A 116 5.42 -0.34 -13.61
N SER A 117 4.75 0.37 -12.69
CA SER A 117 5.10 0.37 -11.27
C SER A 117 4.93 -1.01 -10.61
N ALA A 118 3.89 -1.76 -11.01
CA ALA A 118 3.66 -3.14 -10.61
C ALA A 118 4.81 -4.06 -11.08
N VAL A 119 5.17 -4.00 -12.36
CA VAL A 119 6.28 -4.80 -12.92
C VAL A 119 7.61 -4.42 -12.27
N ARG A 120 7.92 -3.13 -12.16
CA ARG A 120 9.15 -2.64 -11.50
C ARG A 120 9.26 -3.11 -10.06
N THR A 121 8.14 -3.11 -9.33
CA THR A 121 8.08 -3.66 -7.97
C THR A 121 8.39 -5.16 -7.96
N LEU A 122 7.74 -5.94 -8.81
CA LEU A 122 7.93 -7.38 -8.88
C LEU A 122 9.37 -7.75 -9.22
N VAL A 123 9.95 -7.09 -10.22
CA VAL A 123 11.34 -7.29 -10.63
C VAL A 123 12.30 -6.98 -9.49
N ALA A 124 12.08 -5.88 -8.75
CA ALA A 124 12.91 -5.53 -7.60
C ALA A 124 12.90 -6.62 -6.52
N PHE A 125 11.73 -7.18 -6.20
CA PHE A 125 11.64 -8.27 -5.21
C PHE A 125 12.25 -9.59 -5.69
N ARG A 126 12.13 -9.91 -6.99
CA ARG A 126 12.79 -11.09 -7.57
C ARG A 126 14.32 -10.99 -7.49
N ILE A 127 14.87 -9.81 -7.73
CA ILE A 127 16.32 -9.57 -7.58
C ILE A 127 16.75 -9.74 -6.14
N LEU A 128 15.99 -9.19 -5.18
CA LEU A 128 16.28 -9.36 -3.75
C LEU A 128 16.24 -10.82 -3.32
N ASP A 129 15.22 -11.56 -3.74
CA ASP A 129 15.09 -13.00 -3.45
C ASP A 129 16.28 -13.80 -4.02
N ALA A 130 16.69 -13.52 -5.27
CA ALA A 130 17.87 -14.16 -5.87
C ALA A 130 19.18 -13.84 -5.12
N VAL A 131 19.32 -12.61 -4.60
CA VAL A 131 20.46 -12.20 -3.78
C VAL A 131 20.45 -12.92 -2.43
N ASP A 132 19.29 -13.04 -1.79
CA ASP A 132 19.15 -13.74 -0.51
C ASP A 132 19.44 -15.23 -0.66
N VAL A 133 18.97 -15.87 -1.73
CA VAL A 133 19.30 -17.28 -2.06
C VAL A 133 20.80 -17.43 -2.32
N SER A 134 21.42 -16.53 -3.08
CA SER A 134 22.86 -16.57 -3.36
C SER A 134 23.70 -16.42 -2.09
N ARG A 135 23.26 -15.55 -1.17
CA ARG A 135 23.88 -15.38 0.14
C ARG A 135 23.75 -16.64 0.99
N ALA A 136 22.54 -17.22 1.07
CA ALA A 136 22.30 -18.45 1.82
C ALA A 136 23.13 -19.64 1.28
N MET A 137 23.28 -19.76 -0.03
CA MET A 137 24.16 -20.77 -0.64
C MET A 137 25.62 -20.59 -0.25
N LYS A 138 26.11 -19.35 -0.27
CA LYS A 138 27.48 -19.01 0.15
C LYS A 138 27.71 -19.31 1.63
N GLU A 139 26.75 -18.99 2.49
CA GLU A 139 26.81 -19.28 3.93
C GLU A 139 26.74 -20.79 4.22
N SER A 140 26.01 -21.56 3.40
CA SER A 140 25.88 -23.02 3.53
C SER A 140 27.08 -23.79 2.96
N GLY A 141 28.08 -23.12 2.38
CA GLY A 141 29.24 -23.76 1.75
C GLY A 141 28.91 -24.58 0.50
N LEU A 142 27.69 -24.45 -0.04
CA LEU A 142 27.24 -25.12 -1.26
C LEU A 142 27.83 -24.40 -2.48
N VAL A 143 29.10 -24.67 -2.75
CA VAL A 143 29.72 -24.38 -4.05
C VAL A 143 29.18 -25.42 -5.02
N ILE A 144 28.26 -25.03 -5.90
CA ILE A 144 27.95 -25.85 -7.08
C ILE A 144 29.21 -25.79 -7.95
N GLU A 145 30.09 -26.78 -7.82
CA GLU A 145 31.16 -27.00 -8.77
C GLU A 145 30.52 -27.31 -10.13
N ALA A 146 30.54 -26.32 -11.03
CA ALA A 146 30.16 -26.45 -12.43
C ALA A 146 30.95 -27.55 -13.18
N ASN A 147 31.95 -28.16 -12.53
CA ASN A 147 32.82 -29.20 -13.05
C ASN A 147 32.28 -30.64 -12.86
N THR A 148 31.13 -30.84 -12.22
CA THR A 148 30.56 -32.19 -12.00
C THR A 148 29.49 -32.61 -13.03
N LEU A 149 29.23 -31.78 -14.05
CA LEU A 149 28.47 -32.17 -15.24
C LEU A 149 29.36 -32.92 -16.25
N GLU A 150 30.16 -33.89 -15.79
CA GLU A 150 30.70 -34.89 -16.71
C GLU A 150 29.62 -35.93 -16.99
N VAL A 151 28.95 -35.75 -18.13
CA VAL A 151 28.15 -36.78 -18.78
C VAL A 151 29.09 -37.94 -19.14
N ARG A 152 29.12 -38.97 -18.29
CA ARG A 152 29.70 -40.26 -18.66
C ARG A 152 28.82 -40.88 -19.75
N LYS A 153 29.42 -41.09 -20.93
CA LYS A 153 28.83 -41.80 -22.08
C LYS A 153 28.30 -43.18 -21.71
#